data_AF-A0A9E3LMH6-F1
#
_entry.id   AF-A0A9E3LMH6-F1
#
_cell.length_a   1.000
_cell.length_b   1.000
_cell.length_c   1.000
_cell.angle_alpha   90.00
_cell.angle_beta   90.00
_cell.angle_gamma   90.00
#
_symmetry.space_group_name_H-M   'P 1'
#
loop_
_entity.id
_entity.type
_entity.pdbx_description
1 polymer ?
#
loop_
_entity_poly.entity_id
_entity_poly.type
_entity_poly.pdbx_seq_one_letter_code
_entity_poly.pdbx_strand_id
1 'polypeptide(L)'
;MTMQYRLFDPWEGERRAPREARFALAEQLVLDLATRSGGEVDGTAVYRAGVELGLSADDLSEAVASLTKKRRIRAEGTRLVIAA
;
A
#
# COMPACT_ATOMS: atom_id res chain seq x y z
N MET A 1 -12.60 25.67 41.78
CA MET A 1 -11.94 25.78 40.45
C MET A 1 -11.45 24.39 40.11
N THR A 2 -12.29 23.60 39.44
CA THR A 2 -12.10 22.14 39.32
C THR A 2 -11.45 21.85 37.98
N MET A 3 -10.17 21.48 37.99
CA MET A 3 -9.47 20.99 36.79
C MET A 3 -10.10 19.65 36.39
N GLN A 4 -10.90 19.68 35.32
CA GLN A 4 -11.34 18.47 34.64
C GLN A 4 -10.14 17.90 33.88
N TYR A 5 -9.59 16.79 34.40
CA TYR A 5 -8.70 15.93 33.64
C TYR A 5 -9.52 15.38 32.47
N ARG A 6 -9.32 15.91 31.26
CA ARG A 6 -9.73 15.20 30.05
C ARG A 6 -8.97 13.89 30.06
N LEU A 7 -9.69 12.79 30.32
CA LEU A 7 -9.22 11.46 29.99
C LEU A 7 -8.79 11.53 28.52
N PHE A 8 -7.49 11.43 28.31
CA PHE A 8 -6.90 11.32 26.99
C PHE A 8 -7.33 9.95 26.49
N ASP A 9 -8.35 9.92 25.64
CA ASP A 9 -8.81 8.70 24.99
C ASP A 9 -7.67 8.22 24.07
N PRO A 10 -7.01 7.07 24.35
CA PRO A 10 -5.84 6.65 23.59
C PRO A 10 -6.18 6.17 22.16
N TRP A 11 -7.47 6.17 21.79
CA TRP A 11 -7.98 5.76 20.48
C TRP A 11 -8.17 6.90 19.48
N GLU A 12 -7.98 8.16 19.89
CA GLU A 12 -8.03 9.34 18.99
C GLU A 12 -6.68 9.59 18.26
N GLY A 13 -5.69 8.70 18.43
CA GLY A 13 -4.35 8.79 17.84
C GLY A 13 -4.19 8.11 16.48
N GLU A 14 -5.07 7.17 16.11
CA GLU A 14 -5.01 6.48 14.81
C GLU A 14 -5.82 7.25 13.76
N ARG A 15 -5.32 8.43 13.38
CA ARG A 15 -5.73 9.00 12.09
C ARG A 15 -5.29 8.01 11.03
N ARG A 16 -6.20 7.15 10.56
CA ARG A 16 -6.06 6.39 9.31
C ARG A 16 -5.30 7.28 8.33
N ALA A 17 -4.10 6.87 7.94
CA ALA A 17 -3.29 7.66 7.04
C ALA A 17 -4.16 8.13 5.86
N PRO A 18 -4.07 9.41 5.45
CA PRO A 18 -4.88 9.94 4.36
C PRO A 18 -4.86 8.96 3.19
N ARG A 19 -6.00 8.77 2.52
CA ARG A 19 -6.12 7.78 1.42
C ARG A 19 -4.97 7.92 0.41
N GLU A 20 -4.59 9.15 0.09
CA GLU A 20 -3.46 9.47 -0.79
C GLU A 20 -2.12 8.92 -0.28
N ALA A 21 -1.84 9.00 1.02
CA ALA A 21 -0.62 8.47 1.62
C ALA A 21 -0.59 6.94 1.58
N ARG A 22 -1.73 6.28 1.85
CA ARG A 22 -1.85 4.81 1.74
C ARG A 22 -1.68 4.34 0.30
N PHE A 23 -2.27 5.08 -0.64
CA PHE A 23 -2.14 4.80 -2.07
C PHE A 23 -0.70 4.97 -2.56
N ALA A 24 -0.02 6.05 -2.19
CA ALA A 24 1.39 6.26 -2.54
C ALA A 24 2.30 5.17 -1.94
N LEU A 25 2.03 4.75 -0.70
CA LEU A 25 2.74 3.64 -0.07
C LEU A 25 2.51 2.32 -0.81
N ALA A 26 1.28 2.06 -1.26
CA ALA A 26 0.94 0.89 -2.06
C ALA A 26 1.67 0.88 -3.41
N GLU A 27 1.72 2.02 -4.14
CA GLU A 27 2.48 2.11 -5.39
C GLU A 27 3.97 1.84 -5.17
N GLN A 28 4.56 2.45 -4.13
CA GLN A 28 5.97 2.26 -3.80
C GLN A 28 6.27 0.81 -3.43
N LEU A 29 5.42 0.17 -2.62
CA LEU A 29 5.58 -1.23 -2.23
C LEU A 29 5.65 -2.16 -3.45
N VAL A 30 4.73 -1.98 -4.40
CA VAL A 30 4.69 -2.80 -5.63
C VAL A 30 5.99 -2.66 -6.42
N LEU A 31 6.47 -1.42 -6.59
CA LEU A 31 7.71 -1.14 -7.33
C LEU A 31 8.95 -1.66 -6.61
N ASP A 32 9.04 -1.49 -5.30
CA ASP A 32 10.17 -1.97 -4.50
C ASP A 32 10.26 -3.49 -4.55
N LEU A 33 9.14 -4.19 -4.38
CA LEU A 33 9.12 -5.64 -4.45
C LEU A 33 9.45 -6.16 -5.85
N ALA A 34 8.90 -5.54 -6.90
CA ALA A 34 9.21 -5.91 -8.28
C ALA A 34 10.70 -5.67 -8.60
N THR A 35 11.27 -4.55 -8.12
CA THR A 35 12.69 -4.21 -8.36
C THR A 35 13.63 -5.16 -7.63
N ARG A 36 13.35 -5.47 -6.35
CA ARG A 36 14.14 -6.43 -5.56
C ARG A 36 14.11 -7.84 -6.11
N SER A 37 13.01 -8.19 -6.78
CA SER A 37 12.80 -9.51 -7.37
C SER A 37 13.33 -9.62 -8.81
N GLY A 38 14.08 -8.62 -9.30
CA GLY A 38 14.68 -8.65 -10.63
C GLY A 38 13.74 -8.30 -11.78
N GLY A 39 12.61 -7.65 -11.47
CA GLY A 39 11.62 -7.19 -12.45
C GLY A 39 10.30 -7.95 -12.45
N GLU A 40 10.12 -8.97 -11.62
CA GLU A 40 8.89 -9.76 -11.51
C GLU A 40 8.54 -10.02 -10.05
N VAL A 41 7.30 -9.76 -9.63
CA VAL A 41 6.81 -10.07 -8.28
C VAL A 41 5.48 -10.82 -8.33
N ASP A 42 5.32 -11.79 -7.44
CA ASP A 42 4.03 -12.47 -7.23
C ASP A 42 3.03 -11.53 -6.53
N GLY A 43 1.82 -11.40 -7.08
CA GLY A 43 0.75 -10.56 -6.52
C GLY A 43 0.32 -10.96 -5.11
N THR A 44 0.47 -12.24 -4.74
CA THR A 44 0.27 -12.73 -3.38
C THR A 44 1.31 -12.18 -2.42
N ALA A 45 2.57 -12.05 -2.86
CA ALA A 45 3.63 -11.46 -2.05
C ALA A 45 3.37 -9.97 -1.80
N VAL A 46 2.93 -9.25 -2.84
CA VAL A 46 2.48 -7.86 -2.73
C VAL A 46 1.32 -7.73 -1.74
N TYR A 47 0.32 -8.62 -1.85
CA TYR A 47 -0.83 -8.62 -0.95
C TYR A 47 -0.43 -8.84 0.52
N ARG A 48 0.40 -9.85 0.80
CA ARG A 48 0.88 -10.13 2.16
C ARG A 48 1.66 -8.95 2.75
N ALA A 49 2.60 -8.39 1.99
CA ALA A 49 3.39 -7.25 2.44
C ALA A 49 2.52 -5.99 2.65
N GLY A 50 1.48 -5.79 1.83
CA GLY A 50 0.56 -4.67 2.01
C GLY A 50 -0.29 -4.80 3.27
N VAL A 51 -0.76 -6.00 3.58
CA VAL A 51 -1.51 -6.27 4.82
C VAL A 51 -0.65 -6.01 6.05
N GLU A 52 0.63 -6.41 6.04
CA GLU A 52 1.59 -6.12 7.12
C GLU A 52 1.80 -4.61 7.33
N LEU A 53 1.65 -3.80 6.28
CA LEU A 53 1.73 -2.33 6.31
C LEU A 53 0.39 -1.64 6.59
N GLY A 54 -0.68 -2.39 6.87
CA GLY A 54 -2.02 -1.86 7.12
C GLY A 54 -2.73 -1.31 5.87
N LEU A 55 -2.30 -1.72 4.68
CA LEU A 55 -2.96 -1.40 3.42
C LEU A 55 -4.14 -2.34 3.16
N SER A 56 -5.20 -1.81 2.59
CA SER A 56 -6.35 -2.63 2.18
C SER A 56 -6.11 -3.28 0.81
N ALA A 57 -6.90 -4.33 0.54
CA ALA A 57 -6.93 -4.94 -0.80
C ALA A 57 -7.29 -3.93 -1.89
N ASP A 58 -8.15 -2.96 -1.59
CA ASP A 58 -8.57 -1.90 -2.50
C ASP A 58 -7.41 -0.94 -2.80
N ASP A 59 -6.66 -0.51 -1.78
CA ASP A 59 -5.49 0.38 -1.97
C ASP A 59 -4.44 -0.30 -2.88
N LEU A 60 -4.18 -1.58 -2.67
CA LEU A 60 -3.24 -2.37 -3.47
C LEU A 60 -3.74 -2.57 -4.90
N SER A 61 -5.02 -2.89 -5.06
CA SER A 61 -5.64 -3.10 -6.38
C SER A 61 -5.66 -1.80 -7.19
N GLU A 62 -5.97 -0.68 -6.55
CA GLU A 62 -5.92 0.66 -7.16
C GLU A 62 -4.49 1.03 -7.56
N ALA A 63 -3.50 0.75 -6.70
CA ALA A 63 -2.09 1.01 -6.99
C ALA A 63 -1.57 0.18 -8.18
N VAL A 64 -1.88 -1.11 -8.23
CA VAL A 64 -1.53 -1.99 -9.35
C VAL A 64 -2.18 -1.50 -10.64
N ALA A 65 -3.47 -1.13 -10.60
CA ALA A 65 -4.18 -0.59 -11.76
C ALA A 65 -3.57 0.74 -12.24
N SER A 66 -3.19 1.62 -11.31
CA SER A 66 -2.52 2.89 -11.60
C SER A 66 -1.14 2.67 -12.23
N LEU A 67 -0.29 1.81 -11.66
CA LEU A 67 1.02 1.49 -12.20
C LEU A 67 0.94 0.81 -13.58
N THR A 68 -0.09 0.00 -13.80
CA THR A 68 -0.38 -0.60 -15.12
C THR A 68 -0.77 0.47 -16.14
N LYS A 69 -1.66 1.41 -15.77
CA LYS A 69 -2.03 2.56 -16.62
C LYS A 69 -0.83 3.43 -16.96
N LYS A 70 0.07 3.65 -15.99
CA LYS A 70 1.33 4.38 -16.14
C LYS A 70 2.39 3.61 -16.93
N ARG A 71 2.11 2.37 -17.38
CA ARG A 71 3.07 1.48 -18.04
C ARG A 71 4.36 1.31 -17.22
N ARG A 72 4.23 1.26 -15.90
CA ARG A 72 5.34 0.97 -14.96
C ARG A 72 5.43 -0.50 -14.65
N ILE A 73 4.30 -1.18 -14.65
CA ILE A 73 4.20 -2.63 -14.54
C ILE A 73 3.24 -3.19 -15.60
N ARG A 74 3.31 -4.50 -15.82
CA ARG A 74 2.37 -5.32 -16.57
C ARG A 74 1.90 -6.45 -15.66
N ALA A 75 0.58 -6.67 -15.61
CA ALA A 75 0.01 -7.81 -14.91
C ALA A 75 -0.01 -9.02 -15.86
N GLU A 76 0.68 -10.09 -15.48
CA GLU A 76 0.76 -11.36 -16.21
C GLU A 76 0.21 -12.48 -15.33
N GLY A 77 -1.11 -12.69 -15.39
CA GLY A 77 -1.80 -13.61 -14.48
C GLY A 77 -1.71 -13.13 -13.04
N THR A 78 -1.09 -13.94 -12.16
CA THR A 78 -0.85 -13.58 -10.76
C THR A 78 0.44 -12.79 -10.55
N ARG A 79 1.24 -12.56 -11.60
CA ARG A 79 2.54 -11.87 -11.52
C ARG A 79 2.44 -10.43 -11.98
N LEU A 80 3.28 -9.57 -11.41
CA LEU A 80 3.46 -8.18 -11.80
C LEU A 80 4.89 -8.00 -12.28
N VAL A 81 5.05 -7.58 -13.53
CA VAL A 81 6.35 -7.44 -14.21
C VAL A 81 6.64 -5.96 -14.44
N ILE A 82 7.84 -5.47 -14.13
CA ILE A 82 8.24 -4.09 -14.46
C ILE A 82 8.24 -3.92 -15.98
N ALA A 83 7.55 -2.88 -16.44
CA ALA A 83 7.65 -2.46 -17.83
C ALA A 83 8.93 -1.63 -18.00
N ALA A 84 9.89 -2.23 -18.71
CA ALA A 84 11.11 -1.59 -19.21
C ALA A 84 10.77 -0.46 -20.21
#